data_AF-A0A7W1YE76-F1
#
_entry.id   AF-A0A7W1YE76-F1
#
_cell.length_a   1.000
_cell.length_b   1.000
_cell.length_c   1.000
_cell.angle_alpha   90.00
_cell.angle_beta   90.00
_cell.angle_gamma   90.00
#
_symmetry.space_group_name_H-M   'P 1'
#
loop_
_entity.id
_entity.type
_entity.pdbx_description
1 polymer ?
#
loop_
_entity_poly.entity_id
_entity_poly.type
_entity_poly.pdbx_seq_one_letter_code
_entity_poly.pdbx_strand_id
1 'polypeptide(L)'
;AIGPLTPKNRLNILTRKLTLTGAEQSELRPILEEESKQIKAIREDTSLAPSVAQAKANELRQSYTGRINAVLTPGQQEKWARMKEQMMGQHNTMDGQRQSNPVP
;
A
#
# COMPACT_ATOMS: atom_id res chain seq x y z
N ALA A 1 4.72 -16.81 5.10
CA ALA A 1 5.40 -15.80 4.28
C ALA A 1 4.35 -14.93 3.58
N ILE A 2 4.37 -13.61 3.78
CA ILE A 2 3.60 -12.69 2.94
C ILE A 2 4.32 -12.71 1.60
N GLY A 3 3.73 -13.37 0.59
CA GLY A 3 4.31 -13.46 -0.76
C GLY A 3 4.52 -12.08 -1.38
N PRO A 4 5.17 -11.99 -2.55
CA PRO A 4 5.40 -10.72 -3.24
C PRO A 4 4.08 -9.95 -3.37
N LEU A 5 4.15 -8.63 -3.14
CA LEU A 5 3.03 -7.71 -3.23
C LEU A 5 2.65 -7.50 -4.71
N THR A 6 2.16 -8.55 -5.37
CA THR A 6 1.70 -8.49 -6.77
C THR A 6 0.32 -7.83 -6.84
N PRO A 7 -0.05 -7.23 -7.99
CA PRO A 7 -1.40 -6.68 -8.19
C PRO A 7 -2.51 -7.68 -7.83
N LYS A 8 -2.36 -8.93 -8.26
CA LYS A 8 -3.31 -10.02 -7.98
C LYS A 8 -3.42 -10.33 -6.49
N ASN A 9 -2.30 -10.41 -5.78
CA ASN A 9 -2.32 -10.64 -4.33
C ASN A 9 -2.97 -9.46 -3.59
N ARG A 10 -2.65 -8.23 -4.00
CA ARG A 10 -3.28 -7.02 -3.46
C ARG A 10 -4.78 -7.00 -3.68
N LEU A 11 -5.23 -7.29 -4.91
CA LEU A 11 -6.64 -7.39 -5.24
C LEU A 11 -7.34 -8.44 -4.38
N ASN A 12 -6.77 -9.65 -4.25
CA ASN A 12 -7.32 -10.70 -3.40
C ASN A 12 -7.47 -10.28 -1.93
N ILE A 13 -6.49 -9.54 -1.38
CA ILE A 13 -6.56 -9.03 -0.02
C ILE A 13 -7.69 -8.00 0.10
N LEU A 14 -7.76 -7.03 -0.81
CA LEU A 14 -8.81 -6.01 -0.83
C LEU A 14 -10.19 -6.65 -0.98
N THR A 15 -10.35 -7.62 -1.88
CA THR A 15 -11.60 -8.37 -2.08
C THR A 15 -12.06 -9.04 -0.79
N ARG A 16 -11.17 -9.72 -0.07
CA ARG A 16 -11.53 -10.38 1.20
C ARG A 16 -11.80 -9.39 2.32
N LYS A 17 -11.05 -8.29 2.38
CA LYS A 17 -11.15 -7.31 3.47
C LYS A 17 -12.33 -6.37 3.29
N LEU A 18 -12.64 -5.96 2.06
CA LEU A 18 -13.70 -5.01 1.74
C LEU A 18 -14.94 -5.67 1.14
N THR A 19 -14.91 -7.00 0.95
CA THR A 19 -16.02 -7.75 0.33
C THR A 19 -16.37 -7.16 -1.04
N LEU A 20 -15.35 -6.96 -1.88
CA LEU A 20 -15.50 -6.28 -3.17
C LEU A 20 -16.38 -7.09 -4.13
N THR A 21 -17.27 -6.40 -4.83
CA THR A 21 -18.08 -6.97 -5.92
C THR A 21 -17.24 -7.26 -7.16
N GLY A 22 -17.78 -8.03 -8.11
CA GLY A 22 -17.09 -8.30 -9.38
C GLY A 22 -16.81 -7.02 -10.20
N ALA A 23 -17.71 -6.04 -10.12
CA ALA A 23 -17.54 -4.74 -10.78
C ALA A 23 -16.38 -3.95 -10.15
N GLU A 24 -16.37 -3.80 -8.83
CA GLU A 24 -15.29 -3.10 -8.10
C GLU A 24 -13.93 -3.77 -8.32
N GLN A 25 -13.89 -5.11 -8.33
CA GLN A 25 -12.65 -5.85 -8.64
C GLN A 25 -12.14 -5.56 -10.06
N SER A 26 -13.04 -5.46 -11.03
CA SER A 26 -12.70 -5.19 -12.43
C SER A 26 -12.16 -3.77 -12.62
N GLU A 27 -12.69 -2.80 -11.88
CA GLU A 27 -12.21 -1.41 -11.87
C GLU A 27 -10.88 -1.26 -11.12
N LEU A 28 -10.69 -1.98 -10.01
CA LEU A 28 -9.48 -1.91 -9.21
C LEU A 28 -8.29 -2.62 -9.85
N ARG A 29 -8.50 -3.68 -10.62
CA ARG A 29 -7.41 -4.44 -11.25
C ARG A 29 -6.44 -3.57 -12.06
N PRO A 30 -6.87 -2.76 -13.05
CA PRO A 30 -5.96 -1.92 -13.82
C PRO A 30 -5.28 -0.83 -12.96
N ILE A 31 -5.97 -0.33 -11.92
CA ILE A 31 -5.38 0.65 -10.98
C ILE A 31 -4.20 0.04 -10.23
N LEU A 32 -4.35 -1.19 -9.73
CA LEU A 32 -3.31 -1.91 -8.98
C LEU A 32 -2.17 -2.39 -9.87
N GLU A 33 -2.46 -2.76 -11.12
CA GLU A 33 -1.45 -3.14 -12.12
C GLU A 33 -0.55 -1.94 -12.47
N GLU A 34 -1.16 -0.78 -12.71
CA GLU A 34 -0.42 0.44 -13.03
C GLU A 34 0.43 0.92 -11.85
N GLU A 35 -0.12 0.92 -10.63
CA GLU A 35 0.63 1.21 -9.40
C GLU A 35 1.86 0.30 -9.29
N SER A 36 1.68 -1.02 -9.43
CA SER A 36 2.78 -1.97 -9.31
C SER A 36 3.84 -1.76 -10.38
N LYS A 37 3.45 -1.43 -11.61
CA LYS A 37 4.39 -1.16 -12.71
C LYS A 37 5.22 0.09 -12.43
N GLN A 38 4.59 1.17 -11.98
CA GLN A 38 5.28 2.42 -11.68
C GLN A 38 6.19 2.30 -10.44
N ILE A 39 5.74 1.60 -9.38
CA ILE A 39 6.59 1.30 -8.22
C ILE A 39 7.80 0.46 -8.62
N LYS A 40 7.61 -0.53 -9.51
CA LYS A 40 8.70 -1.35 -10.02
C LYS A 40 9.70 -0.49 -10.79
N ALA A 41 9.24 0.38 -11.68
CA ALA A 41 10.10 1.30 -12.42
C ALA A 41 10.92 2.21 -11.48
N ILE A 42 10.31 2.78 -10.44
CA ILE A 42 11.02 3.60 -9.44
C ILE A 42 12.11 2.80 -8.71
N ARG A 43 11.85 1.52 -8.42
CA ARG A 43 12.81 0.65 -7.72
C ARG A 43 13.96 0.16 -8.60
N GLU A 44 13.69 -0.01 -9.89
CA GLU A 44 14.68 -0.43 -10.89
C GLU A 44 15.48 0.75 -11.44
N ASP A 45 15.06 1.99 -11.18
CA ASP A 45 15.77 3.21 -11.56
C ASP A 45 17.06 3.38 -10.72
N THR A 46 18.17 2.89 -11.27
CA THR A 46 19.50 2.97 -10.65
C THR A 46 20.07 4.38 -10.59
N SER A 47 19.41 5.37 -11.21
CA SER A 47 19.81 6.78 -11.10
C SER A 47 19.37 7.41 -9.78
N LEU A 48 18.41 6.80 -9.08
CA LEU A 48 17.89 7.29 -7.81
C LEU A 48 18.62 6.67 -6.63
N ALA A 49 18.92 7.50 -5.62
CA ALA A 49 19.30 6.99 -4.32
C ALA A 49 18.15 6.14 -3.72
N PRO A 50 18.45 5.05 -3.00
CA PRO A 50 17.41 4.16 -2.44
C PRO A 50 16.38 4.89 -1.55
N SER A 51 16.80 5.89 -0.78
CA SER A 51 15.92 6.71 0.05
C SER A 51 14.94 7.55 -0.79
N VAL A 52 15.42 8.12 -1.90
CA VAL A 52 14.61 8.91 -2.84
C VAL A 52 13.63 8.01 -3.58
N ALA A 53 14.10 6.85 -4.05
CA ALA A 53 13.23 5.85 -4.69
C ALA A 53 12.13 5.38 -3.73
N GLN A 54 12.45 5.15 -2.46
CA GLN A 54 11.47 4.77 -1.46
C GLN A 54 10.47 5.91 -1.16
N ALA A 55 10.92 7.16 -1.04
CA ALA A 55 10.04 8.31 -0.84
C ALA A 55 9.06 8.49 -2.00
N LYS A 56 9.55 8.46 -3.25
CA LYS A 56 8.72 8.51 -4.47
C LYS A 56 7.73 7.35 -4.52
N ALA A 57 8.17 6.14 -4.17
CA ALA A 57 7.28 4.98 -4.13
C ALA A 57 6.18 5.13 -3.07
N ASN A 58 6.47 5.76 -1.93
CA ASN A 58 5.47 6.01 -0.90
C ASN A 58 4.44 7.06 -1.34
N GLU A 59 4.90 8.18 -1.89
CA GLU A 59 4.03 9.23 -2.46
C GLU A 59 3.12 8.65 -3.54
N LEU A 60 3.67 7.80 -4.41
CA LEU A 60 2.90 7.15 -5.44
C LEU A 60 1.78 6.27 -4.85
N ARG A 61 2.09 5.44 -3.84
CA ARG A 61 1.07 4.63 -3.14
C ARG A 61 -0.03 5.50 -2.50
N GLN A 62 0.32 6.68 -1.99
CA GLN A 62 -0.67 7.61 -1.43
C GLN A 62 -1.62 8.14 -2.52
N SER A 63 -1.09 8.49 -3.69
CA SER A 63 -1.91 8.89 -4.85
C SER A 63 -2.87 7.78 -5.28
N TYR A 64 -2.37 6.54 -5.40
CA TYR A 64 -3.22 5.39 -5.75
C TYR A 64 -4.25 5.04 -4.68
N THR A 65 -3.98 5.36 -3.41
CA THR A 65 -4.96 5.19 -2.33
C THR A 65 -6.23 6.02 -2.58
N GLY A 66 -6.08 7.24 -3.10
CA GLY A 66 -7.23 8.08 -3.48
C GLY A 66 -8.04 7.46 -4.62
N ARG A 67 -7.36 6.92 -5.64
CA ARG A 67 -8.00 6.24 -6.77
C ARG A 67 -8.75 4.98 -6.34
N ILE A 68 -8.16 4.17 -5.45
CA ILE A 68 -8.83 3.00 -4.88
C ILE A 68 -10.08 3.44 -4.10
N ASN A 69 -9.97 4.48 -3.27
CA ASN A 69 -11.09 4.95 -2.44
C ASN A 69 -12.30 5.38 -3.28
N ALA A 70 -12.08 5.98 -4.45
CA ALA A 70 -13.13 6.44 -5.35
C ALA A 70 -13.98 5.30 -5.96
N VAL A 71 -13.45 4.07 -6.04
CA VAL A 71 -14.17 2.88 -6.54
C VAL A 71 -15.02 2.24 -5.44
N LEU A 72 -14.70 2.48 -4.18
CA LEU A 72 -15.35 1.82 -3.04
C LEU A 72 -16.67 2.50 -2.68
N THR A 73 -17.63 1.68 -2.21
CA THR A 73 -18.83 2.18 -1.54
C THR A 73 -18.50 2.89 -0.21
N PRO A 74 -19.36 3.78 0.31
CA PRO A 74 -19.11 4.50 1.56
C PRO A 74 -18.77 3.58 2.75
N GLY A 75 -19.47 2.46 2.90
CA GLY A 75 -19.19 1.50 3.99
C GLY A 75 -17.82 0.81 3.85
N GLN A 76 -17.37 0.55 2.63
CA GLN A 76 -16.04 -0.01 2.37
C GLN A 76 -14.94 1.05 2.53
N GLN A 77 -15.21 2.31 2.18
CA GLN A 77 -14.27 3.42 2.38
C GLN A 77 -13.92 3.59 3.86
N GLU A 78 -14.90 3.50 4.76
CA GLU A 78 -14.65 3.57 6.21
C GLU A 78 -13.76 2.41 6.67
N LYS A 79 -14.06 1.19 6.23
CA LYS A 79 -13.24 0.01 6.54
C LYS A 79 -11.82 0.15 5.97
N TRP A 80 -11.69 0.73 4.78
CA TRP A 80 -10.42 1.03 4.16
C TRP A 80 -9.61 2.07 4.94
N ALA A 81 -10.24 3.15 5.39
CA ALA A 81 -9.62 4.17 6.23
C ALA A 81 -9.05 3.57 7.53
N ARG A 82 -9.86 2.79 8.25
CA ARG A 82 -9.43 2.11 9.50
C ARG A 82 -8.26 1.16 9.27
N MET A 83 -8.27 0.40 8.16
CA MET A 83 -7.14 -0.48 7.82
C MET A 83 -5.86 0.32 7.55
N LYS A 84 -5.95 1.46 6.86
CA LYS A 84 -4.79 2.33 6.63
C LYS A 84 -4.22 2.89 7.92
N GLU A 85 -5.08 3.34 8.83
CA GLU A 85 -4.66 3.82 10.16
C GLU A 85 -3.94 2.73 10.94
N GLN A 86 -4.42 1.48 10.91
CA GLN A 86 -3.73 0.35 11.56
C GLN A 86 -2.36 0.04 10.93
N MET A 87 -2.22 0.21 9.61
CA MET A 87 -0.94 0.01 8.92
C MET A 87 0.05 1.13 9.20
N MET A 88 -0.42 2.38 9.31
CA MET A 88 0.42 3.55 9.64
C MET A 88 0.76 3.60 11.14
N GLY A 89 -0.18 3.25 12.02
CA GLY A 89 0.01 3.22 13.47
C GLY A 89 1.04 2.18 13.93
N GLN A 90 1.20 1.09 13.18
CA GLN A 90 2.24 0.08 13.45
C GLN A 90 3.66 0.52 13.03
N HIS A 91 3.81 1.55 12.19
CA HIS A 91 5.14 2.13 11.94
C HIS A 91 5.62 2.99 13.11
N ASN A 92 4.71 3.63 13.85
CA ASN A 92 5.07 4.54 14.93
C ASN A 92 5.53 3.82 16.21
N THR A 93 5.16 2.54 16.39
CA THR A 93 5.55 1.75 17.57
C THR A 93 6.89 1.04 17.42
N MET A 94 7.50 1.01 16.23
CA MET A 94 8.78 0.33 15.99
C MET A 94 10.00 1.26 16.13
N ASP A 95 9.84 2.58 15.95
CA ASP A 95 10.92 3.56 16.16
C ASP A 95 11.12 3.94 17.65
N GLY A 96 10.14 3.67 18.51
CA GLY A 96 10.21 3.94 19.96
C GLY A 96 10.93 2.90 20.82
N GLN A 97 11.33 1.75 20.26
CA GLN A 97 11.98 0.65 21.01
C GLN A 97 13.40 0.31 20.56
N ARG A 98 14.05 1.19 19.76
CA ARG A 98 15.47 1.07 19.41
C ARG A 98 16.39 2.08 20.11
N GLN A 99 15.88 2.84 21.08
CA GLN A 99 16.65 3.70 21.98
C GLN A 99 16.50 3.26 23.44
N SER A 100 16.86 2.00 23.73
CA SER A 100 17.10 1.57 25.11
C SER A 100 17.94 0.29 25.14
N ASN A 101 19.15 0.36 24.60
CA ASN A 101 20.25 -0.50 25.05
C ASN A 101 21.48 0.38 25.27
N PRO A 102 21.92 0.63 26.52
CA PRO A 102 23.26 1.13 26.74
C PRO A 102 24.24 0.02 26.34
N VAL A 103 25.23 0.36 25.52
CA VAL A 103 26.37 -0.50 25.20
C VAL A 103 27.19 -0.65 26.49
N PRO A 104 27.62 -1.87 26.90
CA PRO A 104 28.55 -2.03 28.02
C PRO A 104 29.93 -1.45 27.71
#